data_AF-A0A2A4INE7-F1
#
_entry.id   AF-A0A2A4INE7-F1
#
_cell.length_a   1.000
_cell.length_b   1.000
_cell.length_c   1.000
_cell.angle_alpha   90.00
_cell.angle_beta   90.00
_cell.angle_gamma   90.00
#
_symmetry.space_group_name_H-M   'P 1'
#
loop_
_entity.id
_entity.type
_entity.pdbx_description
1 polymer ?
#
loop_
_entity_poly.entity_id
_entity_poly.type
_entity_poly.pdbx_seq_one_letter_code
_entity_poly.pdbx_strand_id
1 'polypeptide(L)'
;MNIKAFILLLLLIMFASCQKKQDNFLEDMASLDKAYMDTLLIIRDVNNNDRKVAIEKFIIVWNDFKKKYYNINTEDPQWKTDFDSLQDILIRSHYYISSKEDESAGYSILHDIKYVLSDLRKRNNVNWFFDNLNSIYKIAYRMGELSKIYNTSNTVLTQEEEEKLIVVYYLLDEATKTTIAEFDKSNIHLLHLSQQQLGTLKHNIETIDDLVKSIGNDLFSKKYNNISNISESILNIYFNSLQIIRG
;
A
#
# COMPACT_ATOMS: atom_id res chain seq x y z
N MET A 1 -10.66 -62.47 -0.41
CA MET A 1 -10.84 -61.02 -0.67
C MET A 1 -10.72 -60.81 -2.17
N ASN A 2 -11.76 -60.29 -2.82
CA ASN A 2 -11.85 -60.25 -4.28
C ASN A 2 -10.83 -59.26 -4.83
N ILE A 3 -9.94 -59.65 -5.76
CA ILE A 3 -8.87 -58.80 -6.30
C ILE A 3 -9.43 -57.47 -6.84
N LYS A 4 -10.65 -57.51 -7.40
CA LYS A 4 -11.40 -56.32 -7.83
C LYS A 4 -11.73 -55.35 -6.69
N ALA A 5 -12.06 -55.86 -5.50
CA ALA A 5 -12.34 -55.04 -4.33
C ALA A 5 -11.06 -54.39 -3.76
N PHE A 6 -9.92 -55.08 -3.86
CA PHE A 6 -8.63 -54.54 -3.43
C PHE A 6 -8.13 -53.43 -4.36
N ILE A 7 -8.28 -53.60 -5.67
CA ILE A 7 -7.92 -52.57 -6.67
C ILE A 7 -8.82 -51.33 -6.53
N LEU A 8 -10.13 -51.53 -6.27
CA LEU A 8 -11.07 -50.42 -6.04
C LEU A 8 -10.72 -49.62 -4.77
N LEU A 9 -10.30 -50.31 -3.70
CA LEU A 9 -9.86 -49.67 -2.46
C LEU A 9 -8.55 -48.87 -2.65
N LEU A 10 -7.60 -49.41 -3.42
CA LEU A 10 -6.34 -48.74 -3.75
C LEU A 10 -6.55 -47.48 -4.62
N LEU A 11 -7.49 -47.53 -5.56
CA LEU A 11 -7.89 -46.36 -6.35
C LEU A 11 -8.55 -45.28 -5.49
N LEU A 12 -9.44 -45.65 -4.56
CA LEU A 12 -10.08 -44.71 -3.63
C LEU A 12 -9.09 -43.97 -2.71
N ILE A 13 -8.01 -44.64 -2.28
CA ILE A 13 -6.96 -44.04 -1.44
C ILE A 13 -6.11 -43.03 -2.24
N MET A 14 -5.89 -43.28 -3.54
CA MET A 14 -5.11 -42.39 -4.42
C MET A 14 -5.85 -41.08 -4.75
N PHE A 15 -7.19 -41.05 -4.69
CA PHE A 15 -7.98 -39.82 -4.88
C PHE A 15 -8.16 -38.99 -3.59
N ALA A 16 -7.87 -39.56 -2.41
CA ALA A 16 -8.04 -38.87 -1.12
C ALA A 16 -6.80 -38.04 -0.69
N SER A 17 -5.64 -38.20 -1.36
CA SER A 17 -4.36 -37.64 -0.90
C SER A 17 -3.92 -36.35 -1.61
N CYS A 18 -4.80 -35.68 -2.35
CA CYS A 18 -4.46 -34.39 -2.96
C CYS A 18 -5.55 -33.35 -2.72
N GLN A 19 -5.89 -33.11 -1.44
CA GLN A 19 -6.34 -31.77 -1.08
C GLN A 19 -5.14 -30.84 -1.23
N LYS A 20 -4.96 -30.33 -2.45
CA LYS A 20 -4.09 -29.19 -2.73
C LYS A 20 -4.58 -28.10 -1.77
N LYS A 21 -3.81 -27.82 -0.72
CA LYS A 21 -4.09 -26.75 0.23
C LYS A 21 -4.31 -25.50 -0.63
N GLN A 22 -5.56 -25.04 -0.72
CA GLN A 22 -5.92 -24.00 -1.67
C GLN A 22 -5.04 -22.79 -1.34
N ASP A 23 -4.22 -22.40 -2.31
CA ASP A 23 -3.25 -21.35 -2.14
C ASP A 23 -3.98 -20.02 -2.13
N ASN A 24 -4.42 -19.61 -0.93
CA ASN A 24 -5.14 -18.37 -0.70
C ASN A 24 -4.18 -17.17 -0.56
N PHE A 25 -2.98 -17.21 -1.15
CA PHE A 25 -1.95 -16.17 -1.02
C PHE A 25 -2.50 -14.76 -1.20
N LEU A 26 -3.34 -14.53 -2.22
CA LEU A 26 -3.90 -13.21 -2.49
C LEU A 26 -4.94 -12.77 -1.44
N GLU A 27 -5.75 -13.67 -0.91
CA GLU A 27 -6.71 -13.37 0.17
C GLU A 27 -5.97 -13.09 1.49
N ASP A 28 -4.94 -13.87 1.79
CA ASP A 28 -4.09 -13.65 2.96
C ASP A 28 -3.29 -12.34 2.81
N MET A 29 -2.87 -11.98 1.59
CA MET A 29 -2.23 -10.71 1.28
C MET A 29 -3.19 -9.53 1.51
N ALA A 30 -4.46 -9.65 1.09
CA ALA A 30 -5.48 -8.65 1.37
C ALA A 30 -5.70 -8.47 2.88
N SER A 31 -5.68 -9.57 3.63
CA SER A 31 -5.78 -9.54 5.09
C SER A 31 -4.55 -8.89 5.74
N LEU A 32 -3.35 -9.18 5.24
CA LEU A 32 -2.10 -8.54 5.67
C LEU A 32 -2.13 -7.03 5.40
N ASP A 33 -2.55 -6.60 4.21
CA ASP A 33 -2.64 -5.19 3.85
C ASP A 33 -3.64 -4.44 4.72
N LYS A 34 -4.79 -5.05 5.06
CA LYS A 34 -5.74 -4.45 6.03
C LYS A 34 -5.11 -4.26 7.40
N ALA A 35 -4.44 -5.29 7.93
CA ALA A 35 -3.76 -5.19 9.21
C ALA A 35 -2.63 -4.13 9.20
N TYR A 36 -1.94 -3.99 8.07
CA TYR A 36 -0.97 -2.93 7.85
C TYR A 36 -1.62 -1.53 7.85
N MET A 37 -2.72 -1.34 7.11
CA MET A 37 -3.46 -0.07 7.07
C MET A 37 -3.96 0.33 8.45
N ASP A 38 -4.55 -0.59 9.20
CA ASP A 38 -5.02 -0.37 10.57
C ASP A 38 -3.88 0.13 11.47
N THR A 39 -2.73 -0.53 11.38
CA THR A 39 -1.55 -0.16 12.14
C THR A 39 -1.08 1.23 11.76
N LEU A 40 -0.96 1.52 10.47
CA LEU A 40 -0.53 2.81 9.96
C LEU A 40 -1.45 3.94 10.43
N LEU A 41 -2.76 3.73 10.39
CA LEU A 41 -3.76 4.69 10.83
C LEU A 41 -3.69 4.97 12.34
N ILE A 42 -3.45 3.94 13.16
CA ILE A 42 -3.26 4.09 14.60
C ILE A 42 -1.95 4.84 14.91
N ILE A 43 -0.85 4.46 14.25
CA ILE A 43 0.47 5.03 14.57
C ILE A 43 0.68 6.45 14.03
N ARG A 44 -0.16 6.89 13.07
CA ARG A 44 -0.19 8.26 12.55
C ARG A 44 -0.58 9.28 13.61
N ASP A 45 -1.51 8.92 14.51
CA ASP A 45 -1.91 9.81 15.60
C ASP A 45 -0.90 9.70 16.75
N VAL A 46 -0.03 10.70 16.88
CA VAL A 46 1.01 10.77 17.93
C VAL A 46 0.42 10.80 19.34
N ASN A 47 -0.85 11.17 19.51
CA ASN A 47 -1.52 11.20 20.81
C ASN A 47 -2.19 9.87 21.17
N ASN A 48 -2.19 8.90 20.24
CA ASN A 48 -2.77 7.60 20.50
C ASN A 48 -1.86 6.77 21.42
N ASN A 49 -2.39 6.24 22.51
CA ASN A 49 -1.62 5.42 23.44
C ASN A 49 -1.41 3.97 22.95
N ASP A 50 -2.18 3.54 21.95
CA ASP A 50 -2.17 2.16 21.45
C ASP A 50 -1.15 1.94 20.31
N ARG A 51 -0.32 2.92 19.97
CA ARG A 51 0.63 2.85 18.84
C ARG A 51 1.57 1.66 18.93
N LYS A 52 2.18 1.45 20.09
CA LYS A 52 3.03 0.28 20.35
C LYS A 52 2.26 -1.03 20.16
N VAL A 53 1.07 -1.11 20.76
CA VAL A 53 0.21 -2.31 20.70
C VAL A 53 -0.23 -2.62 19.28
N ALA A 54 -0.49 -1.59 18.46
CA ALA A 54 -0.84 -1.77 17.05
C ALA A 54 0.28 -2.45 16.25
N ILE A 55 1.53 -2.01 16.43
CA ILE A 55 2.68 -2.63 15.77
C ILE A 55 2.87 -4.07 16.25
N GLU A 56 2.73 -4.33 17.55
CA GLU A 56 2.83 -5.69 18.12
C GLU A 56 1.78 -6.63 17.54
N LYS A 57 0.54 -6.16 17.38
CA LYS A 57 -0.52 -6.92 16.70
C LYS A 57 -0.16 -7.22 15.24
N PHE A 58 0.38 -6.25 14.52
CA PHE A 58 0.78 -6.46 13.14
C PHE A 58 1.96 -7.40 12.98
N ILE A 59 2.93 -7.38 13.91
CA ILE A 59 4.03 -8.35 13.95
C ILE A 59 3.49 -9.78 14.07
N ILE A 60 2.44 -10.02 14.86
CA ILE A 60 1.81 -11.34 14.96
C ILE A 60 1.23 -11.77 13.60
N VAL A 61 0.45 -10.91 12.95
CA VAL A 61 -0.13 -11.18 11.62
C VAL A 61 0.98 -11.45 10.58
N TRP A 62 2.04 -10.64 10.59
CA TRP A 62 3.19 -10.81 9.72
C TRP A 62 3.89 -12.15 9.95
N ASN A 63 4.14 -12.54 11.21
CA ASN A 63 4.80 -13.80 11.53
C ASN A 63 4.02 -15.01 11.04
N ASP A 64 2.69 -14.98 11.17
CA ASP A 64 1.81 -16.04 10.65
C ASP A 64 1.85 -16.09 9.12
N PHE A 65 1.81 -14.93 8.45
CA PHE A 65 1.94 -14.82 7.00
C PHE A 65 3.29 -15.35 6.51
N LYS A 66 4.39 -14.92 7.14
CA LYS A 66 5.76 -15.38 6.87
C LYS A 66 5.88 -16.89 7.03
N LYS A 67 5.37 -17.45 8.13
CA LYS A 67 5.41 -18.91 8.37
C LYS A 67 4.74 -19.69 7.25
N LYS A 68 3.64 -19.18 6.69
CA LYS A 68 2.89 -19.84 5.61
C LYS A 68 3.59 -19.72 4.26
N TYR A 69 4.19 -18.57 3.95
CA TYR A 69 4.59 -18.22 2.59
C TYR A 69 6.10 -18.06 2.35
N TYR A 70 6.95 -18.05 3.38
CA TYR A 70 8.38 -17.78 3.23
C TYR A 70 9.12 -18.72 2.27
N ASN A 71 8.68 -19.98 2.16
CA ASN A 71 9.34 -20.99 1.33
C ASN A 71 8.54 -21.37 0.07
N ILE A 72 7.44 -20.68 -0.25
CA ILE A 72 6.52 -21.16 -1.30
C ILE A 72 6.95 -20.82 -2.73
N ASN A 73 7.67 -19.71 -2.94
CA ASN A 73 8.07 -19.26 -4.25
C ASN A 73 9.59 -19.33 -4.37
N THR A 74 10.08 -20.44 -4.91
CA THR A 74 11.51 -20.66 -5.14
C THR A 74 12.00 -20.11 -6.47
N GLU A 75 11.09 -19.65 -7.34
CA GLU A 75 11.43 -19.10 -8.66
C GLU A 75 11.81 -17.61 -8.58
N ASP A 76 11.26 -16.87 -7.61
CA ASP A 76 11.68 -15.49 -7.32
C ASP A 76 12.88 -15.49 -6.35
N PRO A 77 14.11 -15.17 -6.80
CA PRO A 77 15.31 -15.18 -5.96
C PRO A 77 15.26 -14.11 -4.85
N GLN A 78 14.42 -13.09 -5.01
CA GLN A 78 14.27 -11.99 -4.06
C GLN A 78 13.18 -12.28 -3.01
N TRP A 79 12.39 -13.35 -3.18
CA TRP A 79 11.24 -13.68 -2.32
C TRP A 79 11.59 -13.68 -0.83
N LYS A 80 12.59 -14.49 -0.43
CA LYS A 80 12.99 -14.59 0.98
C LYS A 80 13.55 -13.29 1.52
N THR A 81 14.36 -12.61 0.71
CA THR A 81 14.96 -11.32 1.06
C THR A 81 13.90 -10.27 1.32
N ASP A 82 12.79 -10.24 0.57
CA ASP A 82 11.69 -9.31 0.82
C ASP A 82 10.98 -9.60 2.16
N PHE A 83 10.75 -10.88 2.47
CA PHE A 83 10.21 -11.26 3.79
C PHE A 83 11.18 -10.94 4.94
N ASP A 84 12.49 -11.09 4.74
CA ASP A 84 13.47 -10.73 5.76
C ASP A 84 13.57 -9.20 5.91
N SER A 85 13.46 -8.45 4.82
CA SER A 85 13.41 -6.97 4.83
C SER A 85 12.16 -6.45 5.55
N LEU A 86 10.99 -7.05 5.30
CA LEU A 86 9.76 -6.70 6.00
C LEU A 86 9.86 -6.96 7.51
N GLN A 87 10.48 -8.07 7.91
CA GLN A 87 10.73 -8.37 9.31
C GLN A 87 11.63 -7.33 9.98
N ASP A 88 12.70 -6.91 9.30
CA ASP A 88 13.63 -5.91 9.80
C ASP A 88 12.98 -4.52 9.94
N ILE A 89 12.20 -4.10 8.94
CA ILE A 89 11.41 -2.86 8.99
C ILE A 89 10.48 -2.86 10.22
N LEU A 90 9.79 -3.97 10.48
CA LEU A 90 8.89 -4.09 11.64
C LEU A 90 9.64 -3.98 12.97
N ILE A 91 10.79 -4.65 13.10
CA ILE A 91 11.60 -4.60 14.33
C ILE A 91 12.11 -3.16 14.56
N ARG A 92 12.63 -2.50 13.53
CA ARG A 92 13.12 -1.11 13.64
C ARG A 92 11.99 -0.13 13.97
N SER A 93 10.85 -0.23 13.28
CA SER A 93 9.68 0.62 13.56
C SER A 93 9.19 0.42 15.00
N HIS A 94 9.09 -0.82 15.46
CA HIS A 94 8.70 -1.15 16.84
C HIS A 94 9.66 -0.57 17.86
N TYR A 95 10.97 -0.66 17.62
CA TYR A 95 12.00 -0.10 18.51
C TYR A 95 11.77 1.41 18.73
N TYR A 96 11.70 2.20 17.65
CA TYR A 96 11.57 3.65 17.73
C TYR A 96 10.24 4.10 18.37
N ILE A 97 9.15 3.40 18.07
CA ILE A 97 7.83 3.70 18.66
C ILE A 97 7.79 3.29 20.14
N SER A 98 8.40 2.17 20.51
CA SER A 98 8.40 1.68 21.89
C SER A 98 9.33 2.47 22.81
N SER A 99 10.49 2.90 22.29
CA SER A 99 11.46 3.67 23.06
C SER A 99 11.06 5.13 23.26
N LYS A 100 10.14 5.64 22.42
CA LYS A 100 9.73 7.06 22.35
C LYS A 100 10.90 8.01 22.02
N GLU A 101 12.02 7.50 21.52
CA GLU A 101 13.21 8.30 21.17
C GLU A 101 12.97 9.15 19.93
N ASP A 102 12.44 8.51 18.87
CA ASP A 102 12.08 9.17 17.62
C ASP A 102 10.89 8.45 16.97
N GLU A 103 9.71 8.69 17.52
CA GLU A 103 8.48 8.07 17.04
C GLU A 103 8.14 8.49 15.59
N SER A 104 8.68 9.62 15.12
CA SER A 104 8.52 10.08 13.75
C SER A 104 9.33 9.21 12.77
N ALA A 105 10.55 8.83 13.15
CA ALA A 105 11.35 7.87 12.41
C ALA A 105 10.68 6.49 12.40
N GLY A 106 10.16 6.03 13.54
CA GLY A 106 9.41 4.77 13.62
C GLY A 106 8.21 4.72 12.68
N TYR A 107 7.46 5.82 12.59
CA TYR A 107 6.36 6.00 11.64
C TYR A 107 6.83 5.99 10.18
N SER A 108 7.90 6.75 9.87
CA SER A 108 8.47 6.79 8.53
C SER A 108 8.99 5.43 8.07
N ILE A 109 9.63 4.65 8.95
CA ILE A 109 10.13 3.31 8.64
C ILE A 109 8.97 2.37 8.35
N LEU A 110 7.85 2.46 9.07
CA LEU A 110 6.69 1.59 8.80
C LEU A 110 6.10 1.83 7.40
N HIS A 111 6.24 3.04 6.85
CA HIS A 111 5.82 3.31 5.48
C HIS A 111 6.57 2.48 4.43
N ASP A 112 7.77 1.98 4.73
CA ASP A 112 8.57 1.22 3.76
C ASP A 112 7.99 -0.16 3.44
N ILE A 113 7.15 -0.70 4.33
CA ILE A 113 6.47 -1.99 4.15
C ILE A 113 5.70 -2.04 2.83
N LYS A 114 4.97 -0.98 2.50
CA LYS A 114 4.14 -0.93 1.28
C LYS A 114 4.98 -0.95 0.00
N TYR A 115 6.22 -0.45 0.04
CA TYR A 115 7.11 -0.48 -1.12
C TYR A 115 7.65 -1.89 -1.34
N VAL A 116 8.10 -2.56 -0.28
CA VAL A 116 8.57 -3.95 -0.38
C VAL A 116 7.45 -4.88 -0.85
N LEU A 117 6.24 -4.74 -0.30
CA LEU A 117 5.08 -5.52 -0.75
C LEU A 117 4.70 -5.22 -2.21
N SER A 118 4.78 -3.95 -2.64
CA SER A 118 4.51 -3.59 -4.02
C SER A 118 5.51 -4.21 -4.99
N ASP A 119 6.80 -4.14 -4.68
CA ASP A 119 7.85 -4.71 -5.53
C ASP A 119 7.74 -6.23 -5.61
N LEU A 120 7.48 -6.90 -4.48
CA LEU A 120 7.20 -8.33 -4.43
C LEU A 120 6.02 -8.69 -5.34
N ARG A 121 4.90 -7.96 -5.25
CA ARG A 121 3.69 -8.22 -6.05
C ARG A 121 3.93 -7.95 -7.53
N LYS A 122 4.64 -6.88 -7.90
CA LYS A 122 4.99 -6.54 -9.29
C LYS A 122 5.87 -7.61 -9.96
N ARG A 123 6.94 -8.07 -9.29
CA ARG A 123 7.81 -9.13 -9.84
C ARG A 123 7.07 -10.44 -10.06
N ASN A 124 5.99 -10.65 -9.33
CA ASN A 124 5.13 -11.84 -9.42
C ASN A 124 3.83 -11.57 -10.22
N ASN A 125 3.79 -10.51 -11.05
CA ASN A 125 2.70 -10.16 -11.96
C ASN A 125 1.33 -9.97 -11.27
N VAL A 126 1.32 -9.52 -10.02
CA VAL A 126 0.10 -9.23 -9.28
C VAL A 126 -0.25 -7.75 -9.40
N ASN A 127 -1.29 -7.43 -10.18
CA ASN A 127 -1.85 -6.09 -10.28
C ASN A 127 -2.73 -5.79 -9.06
N TRP A 128 -2.17 -5.02 -8.11
CA TRP A 128 -2.76 -4.83 -6.79
C TRP A 128 -3.31 -3.43 -6.57
N PHE A 129 -4.60 -3.32 -6.23
CA PHE A 129 -5.29 -2.03 -6.10
C PHE A 129 -4.58 -1.09 -5.12
N PHE A 130 -4.18 -1.62 -3.96
CA PHE A 130 -3.58 -0.81 -2.91
C PHE A 130 -2.22 -0.22 -3.34
N ASP A 131 -1.51 -0.84 -4.27
CA ASP A 131 -0.26 -0.26 -4.81
C ASP A 131 -0.50 0.99 -5.64
N ASN A 132 -1.60 0.99 -6.40
CA ASN A 132 -1.99 2.14 -7.21
C ASN A 132 -2.29 3.34 -6.30
N LEU A 133 -3.03 3.12 -5.20
CA LEU A 133 -3.25 4.13 -4.16
C LEU A 133 -1.94 4.58 -3.48
N ASN A 134 -1.05 3.65 -3.15
CA ASN A 134 0.25 3.97 -2.55
C ASN A 134 1.16 4.78 -3.48
N SER A 135 1.05 4.58 -4.79
CA SER A 135 1.76 5.36 -5.81
C SER A 135 1.31 6.82 -5.77
N ILE A 136 -0.01 7.07 -5.76
CA ILE A 136 -0.57 8.43 -5.61
C ILE A 136 -0.01 9.09 -4.34
N TYR A 137 -0.09 8.41 -3.18
CA TYR A 137 0.44 8.96 -1.93
C TYR A 137 1.91 9.36 -2.05
N LYS A 138 2.76 8.47 -2.58
CA LYS A 138 4.21 8.69 -2.65
C LYS A 138 4.52 9.93 -3.49
N ILE A 139 3.86 10.07 -4.62
CA ILE A 139 4.13 11.15 -5.57
C ILE A 139 3.50 12.46 -5.09
N ALA A 140 2.29 12.43 -4.52
CA ALA A 140 1.66 13.60 -3.90
C ALA A 140 2.48 14.12 -2.71
N TYR A 141 3.02 13.23 -1.87
CA TYR A 141 3.93 13.62 -0.79
C TYR A 141 5.17 14.32 -1.35
N ARG A 142 5.80 13.73 -2.38
CA ARG A 142 6.96 14.35 -3.04
C ARG A 142 6.63 15.71 -3.65
N MET A 143 5.46 15.84 -4.28
CA MET A 143 4.98 17.11 -4.85
C MET A 143 4.79 18.17 -3.77
N GLY A 144 4.19 17.79 -2.64
CA GLY A 144 4.05 18.64 -1.46
C GLY A 144 5.41 19.11 -0.96
N GLU A 145 6.34 18.20 -0.66
CA GLU A 145 7.68 18.56 -0.16
C GLU A 145 8.43 19.52 -1.10
N LEU A 146 8.40 19.27 -2.41
CA LEU A 146 9.08 20.13 -3.39
C LEU A 146 8.43 21.51 -3.51
N SER A 147 7.12 21.63 -3.23
CA SER A 147 6.38 22.88 -3.41
C SER A 147 6.21 23.71 -2.13
N LYS A 148 6.52 23.15 -0.95
CA LYS A 148 6.38 23.82 0.35
C LYS A 148 7.04 25.20 0.40
N ILE A 149 8.22 25.34 -0.20
CA ILE A 149 8.99 26.59 -0.17
C ILE A 149 8.34 27.74 -0.96
N TYR A 150 7.35 27.45 -1.80
CA TYR A 150 6.64 28.44 -2.61
C TYR A 150 5.29 28.88 -2.02
N ASN A 151 4.86 28.28 -0.90
CA ASN A 151 3.59 28.59 -0.25
C ASN A 151 3.58 30.02 0.35
N THR A 152 4.75 30.60 0.64
CA THR A 152 4.86 31.83 1.45
C THR A 152 5.62 32.98 0.80
N SER A 153 6.00 32.90 -0.48
CA SER A 153 6.91 33.89 -1.06
C SER A 153 6.70 34.13 -2.56
N ASN A 154 7.07 35.35 -3.00
CA ASN A 154 7.28 35.71 -4.40
C ASN A 154 8.54 35.04 -4.99
N THR A 155 8.91 33.84 -4.52
CA THR A 155 10.11 33.15 -4.97
C THR A 155 9.92 32.71 -6.40
N VAL A 156 10.83 33.14 -7.27
CA VAL A 156 10.90 32.70 -8.66
C VAL A 156 11.62 31.35 -8.67
N LEU A 157 10.98 30.32 -9.22
CA LEU A 157 11.63 29.02 -9.41
C LEU A 157 12.82 29.16 -10.37
N THR A 158 13.89 28.45 -10.06
CA THR A 158 14.89 28.13 -11.07
C THR A 158 14.29 27.19 -12.11
N GLN A 159 14.85 27.20 -13.32
CA GLN A 159 14.43 26.28 -14.39
C GLN A 159 14.51 24.81 -13.94
N GLU A 160 15.57 24.43 -13.20
CA GLU A 160 15.74 23.07 -12.70
C GLU A 160 14.64 22.66 -11.70
N GLU A 161 14.21 23.57 -10.83
CA GLU A 161 13.11 23.31 -9.90
C GLU A 161 11.77 23.21 -10.62
N GLU A 162 11.53 24.05 -11.64
CA GLU A 162 10.33 23.99 -12.48
C GLU A 162 10.26 22.65 -13.22
N GLU A 163 11.37 22.20 -13.82
CA GLU A 163 11.46 20.90 -14.48
C GLU A 163 11.21 19.74 -13.51
N LYS A 164 11.78 19.77 -12.30
CA LYS A 164 11.53 18.77 -11.26
C LYS A 164 10.05 18.69 -10.88
N LEU A 165 9.39 19.83 -10.68
CA LEU A 165 7.95 19.86 -10.37
C LEU A 165 7.12 19.31 -11.54
N ILE A 166 7.45 19.67 -12.78
CA ILE A 166 6.76 19.16 -13.98
C ILE A 166 6.87 17.64 -14.09
N VAL A 167 8.06 17.08 -13.87
CA VAL A 167 8.25 15.62 -13.89
C VAL A 167 7.41 14.94 -12.81
N VAL A 168 7.43 15.46 -11.58
CA VAL A 168 6.65 14.89 -10.47
C VAL A 168 5.14 15.05 -10.72
N TYR A 169 4.69 16.14 -11.33
CA TYR A 169 3.30 16.33 -11.75
C TYR A 169 2.86 15.23 -12.74
N TYR A 170 3.61 14.99 -13.81
CA TYR A 170 3.24 13.97 -14.79
C TYR A 170 3.21 12.56 -14.19
N LEU A 171 4.12 12.26 -13.25
CA LEU A 171 4.07 11.00 -12.51
C LEU A 171 2.80 10.88 -11.66
N LEU A 172 2.36 11.98 -11.03
CA LEU A 172 1.16 12.00 -10.19
C LEU A 172 -0.12 11.84 -11.03
N ASP A 173 -0.18 12.56 -12.14
CA ASP A 173 -1.26 12.48 -13.13
C ASP A 173 -1.40 11.06 -13.68
N GLU A 174 -0.28 10.44 -14.09
CA GLU A 174 -0.28 9.07 -14.60
C GLU A 174 -0.66 8.03 -13.54
N ALA A 175 -0.16 8.17 -12.31
CA ALA A 175 -0.53 7.29 -11.20
C ALA A 175 -2.03 7.37 -10.89
N THR A 176 -2.60 8.57 -10.96
CA THR A 176 -4.03 8.80 -10.72
C THR A 176 -4.88 8.18 -11.82
N LYS A 177 -4.53 8.44 -13.09
CA LYS A 177 -5.20 7.84 -14.26
C LYS A 177 -5.14 6.33 -14.25
N THR A 178 -3.97 5.76 -13.93
CA THR A 178 -3.78 4.31 -13.79
C THR A 178 -4.71 3.76 -12.71
N THR A 179 -4.77 4.42 -11.54
CA THR A 179 -5.64 4.00 -10.44
C THR A 179 -7.12 3.98 -10.84
N ILE A 180 -7.58 4.99 -11.58
CA ILE A 180 -8.96 5.04 -12.11
C ILE A 180 -9.20 3.91 -13.11
N ALA A 181 -8.30 3.76 -14.09
CA ALA A 181 -8.44 2.77 -15.15
C ALA A 181 -8.44 1.33 -14.63
N GLU A 182 -7.73 1.08 -13.53
CA GLU A 182 -7.59 -0.24 -12.93
C GLU A 182 -8.54 -0.48 -11.75
N PHE A 183 -9.38 0.49 -11.37
CA PHE A 183 -10.28 0.37 -10.22
C PHE A 183 -11.11 -0.92 -10.28
N ASP A 184 -11.82 -1.13 -11.39
CA ASP A 184 -12.69 -2.30 -11.60
C ASP A 184 -11.93 -3.55 -12.12
N LYS A 185 -10.67 -3.40 -12.55
CA LYS A 185 -9.84 -4.51 -13.11
C LYS A 185 -8.90 -5.14 -12.10
N SER A 186 -8.58 -4.40 -11.05
CA SER A 186 -7.68 -4.81 -9.99
C SER A 186 -8.33 -5.85 -9.07
N ASN A 187 -7.54 -6.36 -8.14
CA ASN A 187 -7.99 -7.28 -7.10
C ASN A 187 -8.73 -6.61 -5.93
N ILE A 188 -9.33 -5.43 -6.12
CA ILE A 188 -10.09 -4.71 -5.08
C ILE A 188 -11.22 -5.57 -4.47
N HIS A 189 -11.76 -6.55 -5.20
CA HIS A 189 -12.75 -7.49 -4.69
C HIS A 189 -12.25 -8.34 -3.51
N LEU A 190 -10.94 -8.62 -3.43
CA LEU A 190 -10.33 -9.33 -2.30
C LEU A 190 -10.34 -8.51 -1.01
N LEU A 191 -10.63 -7.21 -1.09
CA LEU A 191 -10.81 -6.37 0.10
C LEU A 191 -12.21 -6.51 0.70
N HIS A 192 -13.14 -7.28 0.10
CA HIS A 192 -14.48 -7.57 0.63
C HIS A 192 -15.26 -6.32 1.05
N LEU A 193 -15.16 -5.25 0.26
CA LEU A 193 -15.81 -3.97 0.54
C LEU A 193 -17.28 -3.98 0.13
N SER A 194 -18.13 -3.31 0.91
CA SER A 194 -19.53 -3.07 0.53
C SER A 194 -19.62 -2.16 -0.71
N GLN A 195 -20.75 -2.22 -1.42
CA GLN A 195 -21.01 -1.34 -2.57
C GLN A 195 -20.92 0.15 -2.21
N GLN A 196 -21.37 0.51 -1.01
CA GLN A 196 -21.24 1.88 -0.51
C GLN A 196 -19.76 2.27 -0.34
N GLN A 197 -18.94 1.40 0.28
CA GLN A 197 -17.51 1.66 0.44
C GLN A 197 -16.80 1.78 -0.91
N LEU A 198 -17.10 0.91 -1.87
CA LEU A 198 -16.56 0.96 -3.23
C LEU A 198 -16.94 2.29 -3.92
N GLY A 199 -18.21 2.70 -3.83
CA GLY A 199 -18.68 3.98 -4.36
C GLY A 199 -17.93 5.18 -3.75
N THR A 200 -17.76 5.20 -2.43
CA THR A 200 -17.00 6.26 -1.75
C THR A 200 -15.52 6.26 -2.14
N LEU A 201 -14.89 5.09 -2.26
CA LEU A 201 -13.50 5.00 -2.71
C LEU A 201 -13.32 5.53 -4.14
N LYS A 202 -14.24 5.18 -5.04
CA LYS A 202 -14.22 5.68 -6.41
C LYS A 202 -14.35 7.21 -6.44
N HIS A 203 -15.29 7.75 -5.69
CA HIS A 203 -15.48 9.20 -5.56
C HIS A 203 -14.23 9.91 -5.00
N ASN A 204 -13.56 9.31 -4.01
CA ASN A 204 -12.30 9.85 -3.48
C ASN A 204 -11.21 9.92 -4.56
N ILE A 205 -11.07 8.88 -5.38
CA ILE A 205 -10.07 8.85 -6.47
C ILE A 205 -10.40 9.87 -7.56
N GLU A 206 -11.67 10.02 -7.93
CA GLU A 206 -12.13 11.07 -8.85
C GLU A 206 -11.85 12.48 -8.29
N THR A 207 -12.06 12.67 -6.99
CA THR A 207 -11.71 13.93 -6.31
C THR A 207 -10.20 14.20 -6.35
N ILE A 208 -9.37 13.17 -6.15
CA ILE A 208 -7.91 13.28 -6.32
C ILE A 208 -7.56 13.70 -7.74
N ASP A 209 -8.18 13.11 -8.77
CA ASP A 209 -7.95 13.48 -10.18
C ASP A 209 -8.23 14.96 -10.45
N ASP A 210 -9.33 15.50 -9.91
CA ASP A 210 -9.63 16.93 -10.04
C ASP A 210 -8.64 17.84 -9.30
N LEU A 211 -8.12 17.40 -8.14
CA LEU A 211 -7.05 18.10 -7.44
C LEU A 211 -5.73 18.05 -8.23
N VAL A 212 -5.41 16.91 -8.86
CA VAL A 212 -4.22 16.78 -9.70
C VAL A 212 -4.31 17.68 -10.94
N LYS A 213 -5.48 17.76 -11.60
CA LYS A 213 -5.70 18.75 -12.67
C LYS A 213 -5.51 20.18 -12.18
N SER A 214 -5.94 20.48 -10.95
CA SER A 214 -5.74 21.80 -10.33
C SER A 214 -4.25 22.11 -10.13
N ILE A 215 -3.45 21.13 -9.67
CA ILE A 215 -1.98 21.25 -9.62
C ILE A 215 -1.42 21.57 -11.01
N GLY A 216 -1.86 20.86 -12.05
CA GLY A 216 -1.42 21.12 -13.42
C GLY A 216 -1.72 22.54 -13.87
N ASN A 217 -2.94 23.02 -13.65
CA ASN A 217 -3.34 24.40 -13.97
C ASN A 217 -2.46 25.43 -13.25
N ASP A 218 -2.20 25.23 -11.97
CA ASP A 218 -1.36 26.09 -11.15
C ASP A 218 0.09 26.08 -11.65
N LEU A 219 0.64 24.89 -11.96
CA LEU A 219 1.99 24.74 -12.48
C LEU A 219 2.19 25.45 -13.82
N PHE A 220 1.30 25.21 -14.80
CA PHE A 220 1.41 25.80 -16.14
C PHE A 220 1.05 27.29 -16.18
N SER A 221 0.30 27.79 -15.19
CA SER A 221 0.05 29.23 -15.00
C SER A 221 1.07 29.92 -14.09
N LYS A 222 2.11 29.19 -13.66
CA LYS A 222 3.18 29.67 -12.77
C LYS A 222 2.69 30.19 -11.41
N LYS A 223 1.64 29.56 -10.86
CA LYS A 223 1.04 29.84 -9.55
C LYS A 223 1.37 28.74 -8.54
N TYR A 224 2.56 28.77 -7.97
CA TYR A 224 3.08 27.65 -7.18
C TYR A 224 2.63 27.61 -5.71
N ASN A 225 2.04 28.69 -5.21
CA ASN A 225 1.69 28.86 -3.80
C ASN A 225 0.65 27.85 -3.28
N ASN A 226 -0.21 27.33 -4.15
CA ASN A 226 -1.27 26.41 -3.76
C ASN A 226 -0.88 24.93 -3.88
N ILE A 227 0.17 24.59 -4.63
CA ILE A 227 0.52 23.20 -4.96
C ILE A 227 0.76 22.36 -3.69
N SER A 228 1.42 22.92 -2.68
CA SER A 228 1.66 22.23 -1.40
C SER A 228 0.35 21.93 -0.66
N ASN A 229 -0.60 22.87 -0.65
CA ASN A 229 -1.88 22.71 0.05
C ASN A 229 -2.80 21.71 -0.68
N ILE A 230 -2.77 21.73 -2.02
CA ILE A 230 -3.50 20.74 -2.83
C ILE A 230 -2.91 19.34 -2.61
N SER A 231 -1.57 19.23 -2.57
CA SER A 231 -0.89 17.96 -2.29
C SER A 231 -1.28 17.40 -0.91
N GLU A 232 -1.32 18.25 0.13
CA GLU A 232 -1.79 17.85 1.46
C GLU A 232 -3.25 17.37 1.45
N SER A 233 -4.11 18.01 0.66
CA SER A 233 -5.51 17.58 0.46
C SER A 233 -5.60 16.19 -0.16
N ILE A 234 -4.76 15.90 -1.16
CA ILE A 234 -4.64 14.55 -1.76
C ILE A 234 -4.20 13.53 -0.70
N LEU A 235 -3.21 13.84 0.13
CA LEU A 235 -2.76 12.95 1.22
C LEU A 235 -3.88 12.68 2.23
N ASN A 236 -4.68 13.68 2.58
CA ASN A 236 -5.81 13.51 3.48
C ASN A 236 -6.90 12.61 2.87
N ILE A 237 -7.21 12.76 1.58
CA ILE A 237 -8.15 11.87 0.88
C ILE A 237 -7.61 10.44 0.81
N TYR A 238 -6.30 10.27 0.59
CA TYR A 238 -5.66 8.95 0.66
C TYR A 238 -5.89 8.29 2.02
N PHE A 239 -5.65 8.99 3.14
CA PHE A 239 -5.88 8.41 4.47
C PHE A 239 -7.36 8.14 4.76
N ASN A 240 -8.27 9.00 4.28
CA ASN A 240 -9.71 8.71 4.34
C ASN A 240 -10.06 7.44 3.56
N SER A 241 -9.40 7.20 2.43
CA SER A 241 -9.56 5.97 1.64
C SER A 241 -9.07 4.74 2.41
N LEU A 242 -7.97 4.84 3.16
CA LEU A 242 -7.54 3.74 4.05
C LEU A 242 -8.57 3.44 5.14
N GLN A 243 -9.18 4.47 5.75
CA GLN A 243 -10.23 4.27 6.74
C GLN A 243 -11.45 3.54 6.15
N ILE A 244 -11.81 3.84 4.90
CA ILE A 244 -12.90 3.14 4.20
C ILE A 244 -12.55 1.67 3.95
N ILE A 245 -11.30 1.37 3.56
CA ILE A 245 -10.84 0.00 3.29
C ILE A 245 -10.77 -0.85 4.57
N ARG A 246 -10.34 -0.23 5.67
CA ARG A 246 -10.31 -0.83 7.01
C ARG A 246 -11.69 -1.34 7.43
N GLY A 247 -12.74 -0.55 7.18
CA GLY A 247 -14.12 -0.84 7.61
C GLY A 247 -14.50 -0.11 8.90
#